data_AF-A0A7C9MBS4-F1
#
_entry.id   AF-A0A7C9MBS4-F1
#
_cell.length_a   1.000
_cell.length_b   1.000
_cell.length_c   1.000
_cell.angle_alpha   90.00
_cell.angle_beta   90.00
_cell.angle_gamma   90.00
#
_symmetry.space_group_name_H-M   'P 1'
#
loop_
_entity.id
_entity.type
_entity.pdbx_description
1 polymer ?
#
loop_
_entity_poly.entity_id
_entity_poly.type
_entity_poly.pdbx_seq_one_letter_code
_entity_poly.pdbx_strand_id
1 'polypeptide(L)'
;MTSQTPAAHTLTAPLPRTAFSFLLGALALTTLVTPQTALAAPTDMVGTWVNTDVATSGITRINVTRTSAGKMTVQVFGRCHPNDCDWGQANALTYGANVSDSNHFTASAVYAKGFATTTLVLNFARGRLDVQALTQFTDSSGRQNYASQSAFARYR
;
A
#
# COMPACT_ATOMS: atom_id res chain seq x y z
N MET A 1 -63.42 -36.11 30.32
CA MET A 1 -62.65 -35.49 29.23
C MET A 1 -61.80 -36.59 28.62
N THR A 2 -62.37 -37.34 27.67
CA THR A 2 -62.26 -37.17 26.19
C THR A 2 -60.99 -37.80 25.62
N SER A 3 -61.21 -38.71 24.65
CA SER A 3 -60.29 -39.22 23.59
C SER A 3 -59.05 -40.02 24.04
N GLN A 4 -58.62 -41.13 23.43
CA GLN A 4 -58.94 -41.82 22.18
C GLN A 4 -58.24 -43.20 22.23
N THR A 5 -58.84 -44.23 21.62
CA THR A 5 -58.12 -45.40 21.05
C THR A 5 -58.19 -45.23 19.52
N PRO A 6 -57.21 -45.72 18.72
CA PRO A 6 -57.16 -47.15 18.41
C PRO A 6 -55.74 -47.74 18.24
N ALA A 7 -55.68 -49.07 18.35
CA ALA A 7 -54.63 -49.91 17.81
C ALA A 7 -54.84 -50.15 16.30
N ALA A 8 -53.75 -50.26 15.54
CA ALA A 8 -53.69 -50.86 14.19
C ALA A 8 -52.21 -51.19 13.89
N HIS A 9 -51.81 -52.45 13.91
CA HIS A 9 -51.75 -53.41 12.79
C HIS A 9 -50.32 -53.58 12.24
N THR A 10 -49.73 -54.71 12.65
CA THR A 10 -49.02 -55.72 11.85
C THR A 10 -48.37 -55.28 10.54
N LEU A 11 -47.05 -55.47 10.40
CA LEU A 11 -46.49 -56.43 9.44
C LEU A 11 -44.99 -56.68 9.67
N THR A 12 -44.66 -57.93 9.95
CA THR A 12 -43.31 -58.49 9.88
C THR A 12 -42.95 -58.72 8.41
N ALA A 13 -41.78 -58.26 7.97
CA ALA A 13 -41.06 -58.85 6.84
C ALA A 13 -39.55 -58.55 6.98
N PRO A 14 -38.67 -59.56 7.03
CA PRO A 14 -37.22 -59.37 6.97
C PRO A 14 -36.73 -59.45 5.51
N LEU A 15 -35.70 -58.69 5.13
CA LEU A 15 -34.79 -58.91 3.99
C LEU A 15 -33.90 -57.65 3.80
N PRO A 16 -32.78 -57.69 3.06
CA PRO A 16 -31.67 -58.65 3.04
C PRO A 16 -30.34 -57.99 3.45
N ARG A 17 -29.34 -58.82 3.79
CA ARG A 17 -27.93 -58.41 3.86
C ARG A 17 -27.37 -58.23 2.43
N THR A 18 -27.01 -57.01 2.05
CA THR A 18 -26.06 -56.70 0.96
C THR A 18 -25.70 -55.20 1.10
N ALA A 19 -24.56 -54.86 1.70
CA ALA A 19 -23.24 -54.70 1.07
C ALA A 19 -23.05 -53.33 0.40
N PHE A 20 -22.15 -52.54 0.99
CA PHE A 20 -21.27 -51.50 0.43
C PHE A 20 -21.75 -50.73 -0.81
N SER A 21 -21.86 -49.41 -0.69
CA SER A 21 -21.08 -48.45 -1.49
C SER A 21 -21.24 -47.02 -0.97
N PHE A 22 -20.21 -46.52 -0.29
CA PHE A 22 -19.97 -45.09 -0.12
C PHE A 22 -19.33 -44.55 -1.40
N LEU A 23 -19.93 -43.55 -2.05
CA LEU A 23 -19.29 -42.70 -3.08
C LEU A 23 -20.01 -41.34 -3.05
N LEU A 24 -19.59 -40.41 -2.19
CA LEU A 24 -18.69 -39.27 -2.46
C LEU A 24 -18.88 -38.60 -3.84
N GLY A 25 -19.37 -37.36 -3.82
CA GLY A 25 -19.28 -36.40 -4.92
C GLY A 25 -19.23 -34.97 -4.36
N ALA A 26 -18.11 -34.59 -3.72
CA ALA A 26 -17.90 -33.23 -3.25
C ALA A 26 -17.27 -32.37 -4.37
N LEU A 27 -17.92 -31.27 -4.73
CA LEU A 27 -17.36 -30.22 -5.60
C LEU A 27 -16.15 -29.59 -4.91
N ALA A 28 -14.95 -29.83 -5.41
CA ALA A 28 -13.74 -29.13 -4.97
C ALA A 28 -13.53 -27.87 -5.83
N LEU A 29 -13.95 -26.71 -5.33
CA LEU A 29 -13.54 -25.41 -5.85
C LEU A 29 -12.10 -25.14 -5.41
N THR A 30 -11.11 -25.47 -6.24
CA THR A 30 -9.71 -25.14 -5.99
C THR A 30 -9.47 -23.65 -6.25
N THR A 31 -9.46 -22.83 -5.20
CA THR A 31 -9.00 -21.44 -5.30
C THR A 31 -7.48 -21.44 -5.45
N LEU A 32 -6.97 -21.03 -6.62
CA LEU A 32 -5.55 -20.74 -6.77
C LEU A 32 -5.23 -19.48 -5.96
N VAL A 33 -4.68 -19.66 -4.76
CA VAL A 33 -4.04 -18.58 -4.02
C VAL A 33 -2.70 -18.33 -4.70
N THR A 34 -2.63 -17.32 -5.58
CA THR A 34 -1.35 -16.86 -6.07
C THR A 34 -0.63 -16.10 -4.95
N PRO A 35 0.67 -16.36 -4.71
CA PRO A 35 1.44 -15.57 -3.77
C PRO A 35 1.51 -14.13 -4.31
N GLN A 36 0.90 -13.18 -3.60
CA GLN A 36 1.04 -11.77 -3.92
C GLN A 36 2.45 -11.35 -3.51
N THR A 37 3.36 -11.22 -4.48
CA THR A 37 4.69 -10.67 -4.25
C THR A 37 4.51 -9.21 -3.81
N ALA A 38 4.60 -8.98 -2.51
CA ALA A 38 4.71 -7.62 -1.99
C ALA A 38 6.04 -7.05 -2.53
N LEU A 39 5.94 -6.00 -3.33
CA LEU A 39 7.11 -5.23 -3.78
C LEU A 39 7.78 -4.65 -2.54
N ALA A 40 8.87 -5.29 -2.10
CA ALA A 40 9.56 -4.88 -0.90
C ALA A 40 10.50 -3.72 -1.27
N ALA A 41 10.03 -2.49 -1.11
CA ALA A 41 10.95 -1.37 -0.92
C ALA A 41 11.96 -1.76 0.19
N PRO A 42 13.26 -1.52 0.03
CA PRO A 42 14.25 -1.80 1.05
C PRO A 42 13.88 -1.17 2.39
N THR A 43 14.31 -1.80 3.48
CA THR A 43 14.29 -1.21 4.83
C THR A 43 15.06 0.10 4.87
N ASP A 44 16.05 0.26 3.99
CA ASP A 44 16.94 1.42 3.94
C ASP A 44 16.25 2.71 3.49
N MET A 45 15.09 2.61 2.81
CA MET A 45 14.28 3.77 2.45
C MET A 45 13.55 4.36 3.67
N VAL A 46 13.20 3.51 4.64
CA VAL A 46 12.42 3.91 5.82
C VAL A 46 13.28 4.73 6.77
N GLY A 47 12.73 5.85 7.22
CA GLY A 47 13.39 6.76 8.16
C GLY A 47 13.07 8.22 7.88
N THR A 48 13.72 9.09 8.65
CA THR A 48 13.66 10.53 8.47
C THR A 48 14.83 11.00 7.62
N TRP A 49 14.54 11.84 6.65
CA TRP A 49 15.47 12.41 5.69
C TRP A 49 15.40 13.93 5.79
N VAL A 50 16.53 14.59 6.01
CA VAL A 50 16.62 16.04 6.21
C VAL A 50 17.36 16.67 5.04
N ASN A 51 16.85 17.79 4.54
CA ASN A 51 17.47 18.49 3.42
C ASN A 51 18.89 18.91 3.81
N THR A 52 19.85 18.63 2.93
CA THR A 52 21.25 19.01 3.17
C THR A 52 21.47 20.51 3.06
N ASP A 53 20.58 21.23 2.37
CA ASP A 53 20.55 22.69 2.35
C ASP A 53 19.67 23.23 3.50
N VAL A 54 20.33 23.72 4.55
CA VAL A 54 19.67 24.31 5.73
C VAL A 54 18.96 25.63 5.42
N ALA A 55 19.33 26.32 4.34
CA ALA A 55 18.75 27.58 3.92
C ALA A 55 17.58 27.41 2.94
N THR A 56 17.22 26.17 2.59
CA THR A 56 16.17 25.89 1.61
C THR A 56 14.84 26.57 1.94
N SER A 57 14.19 27.12 0.92
CA SER A 57 12.80 27.59 0.96
C SER A 57 11.80 26.51 0.54
N GLY A 58 12.28 25.31 0.17
CA GLY A 58 11.48 24.21 -0.32
C GLY A 58 11.18 23.15 0.74
N ILE A 59 11.31 21.88 0.37
CA ILE A 59 11.10 20.74 1.27
C ILE A 59 12.27 20.65 2.25
N THR A 60 12.00 20.68 3.54
CA THR A 60 13.01 20.64 4.61
C THR A 60 13.23 19.24 5.15
N ARG A 61 12.17 18.42 5.20
CA ARG A 61 12.21 17.08 5.78
C ARG A 61 11.19 16.15 5.14
N ILE A 62 11.58 14.88 5.01
CA ILE A 62 10.74 13.80 4.51
C ILE A 62 10.80 12.64 5.49
N ASN A 63 9.65 12.15 5.93
CA ASN A 63 9.56 10.92 6.70
C ASN A 63 9.01 9.82 5.79
N VAL A 64 9.74 8.72 5.68
CA VAL A 64 9.31 7.54 4.94
C VAL A 64 8.99 6.45 5.95
N THR A 65 7.76 5.95 5.91
CA THR A 65 7.28 4.90 6.83
C THR A 65 6.70 3.72 6.06
N ARG A 66 6.64 2.57 6.73
CA ARG A 66 5.98 1.37 6.21
C ARG A 66 4.84 1.00 7.16
N THR A 67 3.64 0.84 6.61
CA THR A 67 2.48 0.39 7.37
C THR A 67 2.58 -1.10 7.70
N SER A 68 1.77 -1.59 8.64
CA SER A 68 1.67 -3.02 8.97
C SER A 68 1.26 -3.90 7.78
N ALA A 69 0.52 -3.33 6.82
CA ALA A 69 0.14 -3.98 5.57
C ALA A 69 1.26 -3.93 4.49
N GLY A 70 2.45 -3.44 4.82
CA GLY A 70 3.61 -3.38 3.93
C GLY A 70 3.62 -2.19 2.96
N LYS A 71 2.57 -1.34 2.96
CA LYS A 71 2.52 -0.15 2.08
C LYS A 71 3.49 0.92 2.57
N MET A 72 4.25 1.49 1.65
CA MET A 72 5.14 2.61 1.95
C MET A 72 4.37 3.94 1.86
N THR A 73 4.60 4.82 2.82
CA THR A 73 4.05 6.17 2.86
C THR A 73 5.16 7.18 3.05
N VAL A 74 4.95 8.37 2.51
CA VAL A 74 5.87 9.49 2.56
C VAL A 74 5.12 10.66 3.18
N GLN A 75 5.71 11.31 4.19
CA GLN A 75 5.24 12.56 4.76
C GLN A 75 6.24 13.66 4.45
N VAL A 76 5.77 14.81 4.00
CA VAL A 76 6.63 15.91 3.55
C VAL A 76 6.40 17.13 4.41
N PHE A 77 7.50 17.77 4.80
CA PHE A 77 7.51 19.02 5.54
C PHE A 77 8.23 20.06 4.69
N GLY A 78 7.58 21.19 4.45
CA GLY A 78 8.13 22.33 3.70
C GLY A 78 8.42 23.51 4.61
N ARG A 79 9.37 24.35 4.21
CA ARG A 79 9.73 25.56 4.95
C ARG A 79 8.52 26.48 5.11
N CYS A 80 8.22 26.83 6.35
CA CYS A 80 7.22 27.80 6.77
C CYS A 80 7.71 28.55 8.02
N HIS A 81 6.95 29.56 8.49
CA HIS A 81 7.27 30.30 9.70
C HIS A 81 6.11 30.25 10.71
N PRO A 82 6.36 30.03 12.02
CA PRO A 82 7.68 29.79 12.66
C PRO A 82 8.19 28.35 12.55
N ASN A 83 7.32 27.41 12.19
CA ASN A 83 7.64 26.00 12.04
C ASN A 83 7.36 25.54 10.60
N ASP A 84 7.98 24.43 10.20
CA ASP A 84 7.72 23.81 8.90
C ASP A 84 6.25 23.39 8.76
N CYS A 85 5.68 23.62 7.58
CA CYS A 85 4.34 23.17 7.25
C CYS A 85 4.36 21.70 6.86
N ASP A 86 3.51 20.92 7.49
CA ASP A 86 3.22 19.55 7.05
C ASP A 86 2.36 19.57 5.79
N TRP A 87 2.80 18.87 4.74
CA TRP A 87 2.01 18.67 3.51
C TRP A 87 1.07 17.47 3.63
N GLY A 88 1.20 16.68 4.69
CA GLY A 88 0.48 15.45 4.94
C GLY A 88 1.24 14.22 4.43
N GLN A 89 0.56 13.08 4.47
CA GLN A 89 1.07 11.79 4.00
C GLN A 89 0.50 11.43 2.63
N ALA A 90 1.34 10.86 1.78
CA ALA A 90 0.96 10.24 0.53
C ALA A 90 1.45 8.80 0.46
N ASN A 91 0.72 7.94 -0.26
CA ASN A 91 1.21 6.61 -0.61
C ASN A 91 2.40 6.74 -1.57
N ALA A 92 3.43 5.94 -1.33
CA ALA A 92 4.57 5.85 -2.23
C ALA A 92 4.42 4.62 -3.14
N LEU A 93 4.51 4.86 -4.45
CA LEU A 93 4.66 3.80 -5.44
C LEU A 93 6.15 3.58 -5.69
N THR A 94 6.61 2.33 -5.63
CA THR A 94 8.02 1.97 -5.74
C THR A 94 8.33 1.34 -7.09
N TYR A 95 9.53 1.57 -7.62
CA TYR A 95 9.96 1.12 -8.93
C TYR A 95 11.31 0.40 -8.84
N GLY A 96 11.40 -0.77 -9.48
CA GLY A 96 12.65 -1.48 -9.73
C GLY A 96 13.32 -0.99 -11.02
N ALA A 97 14.58 -1.37 -11.21
CA ALA A 97 15.34 -1.02 -12.41
C ALA A 97 14.81 -1.71 -13.69
N ASN A 98 14.09 -2.81 -13.53
CA ASN A 98 13.45 -3.58 -14.60
C ASN A 98 12.25 -4.38 -14.05
N VAL A 99 11.52 -5.08 -14.91
CA VAL A 99 10.27 -5.78 -14.57
C VAL A 99 10.42 -6.93 -13.57
N SER A 100 11.65 -7.42 -13.35
CA SER A 100 11.94 -8.52 -12.43
C SER A 100 12.71 -8.09 -11.19
N ASP A 101 13.07 -6.81 -11.10
CA ASP A 101 13.79 -6.27 -9.95
C ASP A 101 12.81 -6.07 -8.79
N SER A 102 13.02 -6.79 -7.70
CA SER A 102 12.22 -6.66 -6.47
C SER A 102 12.85 -5.69 -5.46
N ASN A 103 14.05 -5.17 -5.74
CA ASN A 103 14.84 -4.33 -4.85
C ASN A 103 14.73 -2.85 -5.26
N HIS A 104 13.58 -2.25 -4.95
CA HIS A 104 13.21 -0.94 -5.48
C HIS A 104 13.90 0.23 -4.75
N PHE A 105 14.72 1.01 -5.44
CA PHE A 105 15.34 2.23 -4.87
C PHE A 105 14.76 3.54 -5.38
N THR A 106 13.80 3.47 -6.30
CA THR A 106 13.07 4.64 -6.79
C THR A 106 11.63 4.58 -6.30
N ALA A 107 11.07 5.72 -5.93
CA ALA A 107 9.67 5.84 -5.58
C ALA A 107 9.06 7.14 -6.12
N SER A 108 7.73 7.19 -6.17
CA SER A 108 6.97 8.40 -6.44
C SER A 108 5.87 8.59 -5.41
N ALA A 109 5.55 9.85 -5.13
CA ALA A 109 4.44 10.23 -4.25
C ALA A 109 3.76 11.48 -4.81
N VAL A 110 2.42 11.52 -4.79
CA VAL A 110 1.64 12.62 -5.38
C VAL A 110 0.89 13.35 -4.27
N TYR A 111 1.03 14.68 -4.27
CA TYR A 111 0.34 15.59 -3.35
C TYR A 111 -0.56 16.51 -4.16
N ALA A 112 -1.86 16.28 -4.11
CA ALA A 112 -2.85 17.16 -4.71
C ALA A 112 -3.33 18.18 -3.68
N LYS A 113 -3.12 19.46 -3.97
CA LYS A 113 -3.69 20.61 -3.24
C LYS A 113 -4.70 21.30 -4.16
N GLY A 114 -5.66 22.03 -3.60
CA GLY A 114 -6.73 22.66 -4.39
C GLY A 114 -6.26 23.56 -5.55
N PHE A 115 -5.00 24.03 -5.51
CA PHE A 115 -4.43 24.88 -6.56
C PHE A 115 -3.30 24.25 -7.39
N ALA A 116 -2.76 23.11 -6.96
CA ALA A 116 -1.64 22.47 -7.63
C ALA A 116 -1.49 21.01 -7.23
N THR A 117 -0.98 20.21 -8.17
CA THR A 117 -0.50 18.85 -7.93
C THR A 117 1.02 18.85 -7.93
N THR A 118 1.63 18.27 -6.90
CA THR A 118 3.08 18.06 -6.83
C THR A 118 3.38 16.57 -6.85
N THR A 119 4.10 16.13 -7.88
CA THR A 119 4.63 14.77 -7.97
C THR A 119 6.08 14.77 -7.51
N LEU A 120 6.39 13.97 -6.50
CA LEU A 120 7.75 13.71 -6.07
C LEU A 120 8.28 12.46 -6.74
N VAL A 121 9.50 12.52 -7.27
CA VAL A 121 10.32 11.38 -7.65
C VAL A 121 11.46 11.29 -6.65
N LEU A 122 11.54 10.17 -5.95
CA LEU A 122 12.47 9.91 -4.86
C LEU A 122 13.47 8.83 -5.29
N ASN A 123 14.75 9.13 -5.26
CA ASN A 123 15.81 8.17 -5.55
C ASN A 123 16.71 7.99 -4.33
N PHE A 124 16.77 6.77 -3.81
CA PHE A 124 17.50 6.42 -2.60
C PHE A 124 18.83 5.76 -2.96
N ALA A 125 19.93 6.27 -2.45
CA ALA A 125 21.25 5.69 -2.68
C ALA A 125 22.17 5.93 -1.47
N ARG A 126 22.67 4.86 -0.85
CA ARG A 126 23.77 4.90 0.16
C ARG A 126 23.60 5.99 1.24
N GLY A 127 22.43 6.05 1.88
CA GLY A 127 22.15 7.04 2.95
C GLY A 127 21.90 8.47 2.46
N ARG A 128 21.74 8.65 1.14
CA ARG A 128 21.29 9.88 0.49
C ARG A 128 19.94 9.64 -0.19
N LEU A 129 19.11 10.68 -0.22
CA LEU A 129 17.86 10.73 -0.95
C LEU A 129 17.91 11.95 -1.88
N ASP A 130 17.79 11.71 -3.19
CA ASP A 130 17.53 12.75 -4.18
C ASP A 130 16.04 12.85 -4.44
N VAL A 131 15.53 14.08 -4.43
CA VAL A 131 14.13 14.36 -4.71
C VAL A 131 14.02 15.33 -5.85
N GLN A 132 13.24 14.94 -6.87
CA GLN A 132 12.71 15.87 -7.86
C GLN A 132 11.25 16.13 -7.54
N ALA A 133 10.87 17.40 -7.38
CA ALA A 133 9.49 17.81 -7.19
C ALA A 133 8.99 18.50 -8.46
N LEU A 134 7.95 17.94 -9.08
CA LEU A 134 7.30 18.46 -10.27
C LEU A 134 5.96 19.08 -9.87
N THR A 135 5.87 20.40 -9.93
CA THR A 135 4.66 21.15 -9.55
C THR A 135 3.88 21.55 -10.79
N GLN A 136 2.63 21.11 -10.85
CA GLN A 136 1.66 21.51 -11.85
C GLN A 136 0.55 22.36 -11.20
N PHE A 137 0.36 23.60 -11.66
CA PHE A 137 -0.75 24.43 -11.22
C PHE A 137 -2.03 24.03 -11.94
N THR A 138 -3.13 23.92 -11.18
CA THR A 138 -4.42 23.41 -11.67
C THR A 138 -5.58 24.40 -11.45
N ASP A 139 -5.28 25.60 -10.94
CA ASP A 139 -6.25 26.64 -10.57
C ASP A 139 -6.46 27.72 -11.63
N SER A 140 -5.99 27.51 -12.86
CA SER A 140 -6.08 28.51 -13.95
C SER A 140 -5.44 29.86 -13.61
N SER A 141 -4.52 29.92 -12.64
CA SER A 141 -3.85 31.15 -12.19
C SER A 141 -2.88 31.76 -13.21
N GLY A 142 -2.60 31.08 -14.33
CA GLY A 142 -1.59 31.49 -15.31
C GLY A 142 -0.14 31.24 -14.86
N ARG A 143 0.07 30.71 -13.64
CA ARG A 143 1.40 30.32 -13.15
C ARG A 143 1.96 29.17 -14.00
N GLN A 144 3.26 29.25 -14.27
CA GLN A 144 3.98 28.22 -15.02
C GLN A 144 4.30 27.03 -14.11
N ASN A 145 4.14 25.82 -14.65
CA ASN A 145 4.61 24.61 -14.00
C ASN A 145 6.14 24.67 -13.85
N TYR A 146 6.66 24.08 -12.78
CA TYR A 146 8.09 24.10 -12.52
C TYR A 146 8.56 22.81 -11.86
N ALA A 147 9.87 22.56 -12.00
CA ALA A 147 10.56 21.46 -11.34
C ALA A 147 11.58 22.03 -10.35
N SER A 148 11.77 21.35 -9.23
CA SER A 148 12.86 21.61 -8.29
C SER A 148 13.55 20.31 -7.91
N GLN A 149 14.82 20.42 -7.49
CA GLN A 149 15.62 19.28 -7.04
C GLN A 149 16.18 19.59 -5.66
N SER A 150 16.29 18.56 -4.82
CA SER A 150 16.85 18.69 -3.47
C SER A 150 17.49 17.38 -3.04
N ALA A 151 18.58 17.49 -2.28
CA ALA A 151 19.29 16.35 -1.72
C ALA A 151 19.05 16.29 -0.21
N PHE A 152 18.90 15.07 0.30
CA PHE A 152 18.61 14.80 1.69
C PHE A 152 19.58 13.75 2.23
N ALA A 153 19.93 13.88 3.50
CA ALA A 153 20.68 12.90 4.25
C ALA A 153 19.78 12.21 5.28
N ARG A 154 20.07 10.95 5.59
CA ARG A 154 19.37 10.24 6.66
C ARG A 154 19.66 10.91 8.00
N TYR A 155 18.60 11.25 8.74
CA TYR A 155 18.70 11.71 10.11
C TYR A 155 19.17 10.56 10.99
N ARG A 156 20.18 10.80 11.82
CA ARG A 156 20.78 9.79 12.70
C ARG A 156 20.00 9.63 13.98
#